data_AF-A0ABD4X8A2-F1
#
_entry.id   AF-A0ABD4X8A2-F1
#
_cell.length_a   1.000
_cell.length_b   1.000
_cell.length_c   1.000
_cell.angle_alpha   90.00
_cell.angle_beta   90.00
_cell.angle_gamma   90.00
#
_symmetry.space_group_name_H-M   'P 1'
#
loop_
_entity.id
_entity.type
_entity.pdbx_description
1 polymer ?
#
loop_
_entity_poly.entity_id
_entity_poly.type
_entity_poly.pdbx_seq_one_letter_code
_entity_poly.pdbx_strand_id
1 'polypeptide(L)'
;MRAADRDEINFSRYVRDVFLLAADEDYLLARISAKNGFWSHFCWSAQQCLEKYLKCYLALRDVSVRFNNRNTHSLEKLLHRAHSKTDEFSDRPLGAPMGFPINLVNEAKFEEKVSLFVSRVNNFGQTGQRYRETSYLIEPGDVHKLDILAKTLRDLCLQGKGFVGTSGRKTLHQGKWRPAQEAIPLEPKTFKENGTYRDELTYGNYEFFPEMAQKNGHTIMAHSFQLGAHERIKHRLNISEANILKLQNLGVID
;
A
#
# COMPACT_ATOMS: atom_id res chain seq x y z
N MET A 1 30.77 -17.17 -8.02
CA MET A 1 29.75 -16.13 -8.29
C MET A 1 30.31 -15.19 -9.35
N ARG A 2 29.67 -15.07 -10.53
CA ARG A 2 30.16 -14.18 -11.59
C ARG A 2 29.89 -12.71 -11.19
N ALA A 3 30.63 -11.75 -11.77
CA ALA A 3 30.48 -10.33 -11.43
C ALA A 3 29.05 -9.80 -11.70
N ALA A 4 28.44 -10.24 -12.82
CA ALA A 4 27.05 -9.89 -13.14
C ALA A 4 26.03 -10.45 -12.13
N ASP A 5 26.23 -11.69 -11.65
CA ASP A 5 25.38 -12.28 -10.60
C ASP A 5 25.46 -11.46 -9.30
N ARG A 6 26.67 -10.96 -8.98
CA ARG A 6 26.90 -10.09 -7.83
C ARG A 6 26.14 -8.77 -8.00
N ASP A 7 26.19 -8.15 -9.18
CA ASP A 7 25.54 -6.87 -9.45
C ASP A 7 24.01 -6.96 -9.44
N GLU A 8 23.43 -8.06 -9.92
CA GLU A 8 21.98 -8.31 -9.88
C GLU A 8 21.48 -8.62 -8.46
N ILE A 9 22.23 -9.42 -7.70
CA ILE A 9 21.94 -9.64 -6.27
C ILE A 9 22.01 -8.31 -5.53
N ASN A 10 23.03 -7.50 -5.81
CA ASN A 10 23.16 -6.17 -5.23
C ASN A 10 22.00 -5.24 -5.61
N PHE A 11 21.55 -5.24 -6.87
CA PHE A 11 20.42 -4.43 -7.32
C PHE A 11 19.10 -4.88 -6.68
N SER A 12 18.76 -6.17 -6.77
CA SER A 12 17.51 -6.70 -6.22
C SER A 12 17.44 -6.52 -4.72
N ARG A 13 18.57 -6.72 -4.02
CA ARG A 13 18.71 -6.42 -2.61
C ARG A 13 18.51 -4.93 -2.34
N TYR A 14 19.19 -4.05 -3.07
CA TYR A 14 19.03 -2.61 -2.94
C TYR A 14 17.58 -2.15 -3.15
N VAL A 15 16.91 -2.63 -4.20
CA VAL A 15 15.50 -2.29 -4.48
C VAL A 15 14.58 -2.74 -3.34
N ARG A 16 14.81 -3.93 -2.78
CA ARG A 16 14.03 -4.42 -1.64
C ARG A 16 14.35 -3.64 -0.37
N ASP A 17 15.61 -3.32 -0.10
CA ASP A 17 16.00 -2.53 1.06
C ASP A 17 15.38 -1.11 1.01
N VAL A 18 15.34 -0.49 -0.17
CA VAL A 18 14.80 0.87 -0.35
C VAL A 18 13.28 0.91 -0.35
N PHE A 19 12.61 -0.03 -1.03
CA PHE A 19 11.16 0.02 -1.22
C PHE A 19 10.40 -0.99 -0.39
N LEU A 20 10.85 -2.24 -0.32
CA LEU A 20 10.10 -3.31 0.37
C LEU A 20 10.09 -3.07 1.87
N LEU A 21 11.25 -2.83 2.49
CA LEU A 21 11.35 -2.62 3.93
C LEU A 21 10.58 -1.36 4.36
N ALA A 22 10.71 -0.28 3.61
CA ALA A 22 9.96 0.95 3.87
C ALA A 22 8.43 0.75 3.68
N ALA A 23 8.01 -0.10 2.74
CA ALA A 23 6.60 -0.46 2.59
C ALA A 23 6.09 -1.30 3.78
N ASP A 24 6.89 -2.24 4.28
CA ASP A 24 6.58 -3.03 5.48
C ASP A 24 6.40 -2.12 6.71
N GLU A 25 7.24 -1.09 6.86
CA GLU A 25 7.14 -0.08 7.94
C GLU A 25 5.85 0.77 7.82
N ASP A 26 5.55 1.27 6.63
CA ASP A 26 4.31 2.04 6.38
C ASP A 26 3.06 1.17 6.58
N TYR A 27 3.11 -0.11 6.21
CA TYR A 27 2.02 -1.06 6.45
C TYR A 27 1.77 -1.24 7.94
N LEU A 28 2.83 -1.47 8.72
CA LEU A 28 2.74 -1.58 10.18
C LEU A 28 2.15 -0.29 10.79
N LEU A 29 2.60 0.88 10.35
CA LEU A 29 2.08 2.16 10.83
C LEU A 29 0.61 2.37 10.46
N ALA A 30 0.18 1.95 9.27
CA ALA A 30 -1.23 1.98 8.87
C ALA A 30 -2.08 1.12 9.81
N ARG A 31 -1.65 -0.11 10.09
CA ARG A 31 -2.30 -1.05 11.01
C ARG A 31 -2.40 -0.49 12.44
N ILE A 32 -1.30 0.04 12.97
CA ILE A 32 -1.28 0.70 14.29
C ILE A 32 -2.27 1.85 14.32
N SER A 33 -2.27 2.68 13.27
CA SER A 33 -3.17 3.84 13.18
C SER A 33 -4.63 3.42 13.14
N ALA A 34 -4.98 2.40 12.36
CA ALA A 34 -6.33 1.86 12.28
C ALA A 34 -6.81 1.28 13.62
N LYS A 35 -5.97 0.46 14.28
CA LYS A 35 -6.26 -0.11 15.60
C LYS A 35 -6.58 0.96 16.65
N ASN A 36 -5.92 2.12 16.56
CA ASN A 36 -6.08 3.24 17.48
C ASN A 36 -7.07 4.32 16.99
N GLY A 37 -7.74 4.12 15.85
CA GLY A 37 -8.70 5.08 15.31
C GLY A 37 -8.09 6.36 14.70
N PHE A 38 -6.79 6.38 14.41
CA PHE A 38 -6.09 7.49 13.75
C PHE A 38 -6.23 7.43 12.23
N TRP A 39 -7.46 7.56 11.73
CA TRP A 39 -7.81 7.29 10.32
C TRP A 39 -7.05 8.15 9.30
N SER A 40 -6.76 9.43 9.59
CA SER A 40 -5.92 10.25 8.70
C SER A 40 -4.50 9.68 8.54
N HIS A 41 -3.92 9.16 9.62
CA HIS A 41 -2.61 8.51 9.58
C HIS A 41 -2.69 7.15 8.88
N PHE A 42 -3.77 6.39 9.10
CA PHE A 42 -4.05 5.18 8.34
C PHE A 42 -4.09 5.46 6.83
N CYS A 43 -4.88 6.43 6.37
CA CYS A 43 -4.98 6.77 4.95
C CYS A 43 -3.62 7.12 4.33
N TRP A 44 -2.85 7.96 5.03
CA TRP A 44 -1.52 8.37 4.59
C TRP A 44 -0.57 7.17 4.49
N SER A 45 -0.43 6.40 5.57
CA SER A 45 0.47 5.27 5.64
C SER A 45 0.06 4.15 4.68
N ALA A 46 -1.24 3.92 4.49
CA ALA A 46 -1.77 2.98 3.49
C ALA A 46 -1.36 3.39 2.06
N GLN A 47 -1.47 4.67 1.72
CA GLN A 47 -1.01 5.15 0.40
C GLN A 47 0.49 4.92 0.24
N GLN A 48 1.29 5.33 1.23
CA GLN A 48 2.75 5.20 1.18
C GLN A 48 3.20 3.74 1.07
N CYS A 49 2.56 2.85 1.81
CA CYS A 49 2.72 1.40 1.75
C CYS A 49 2.51 0.87 0.32
N LEU A 50 1.33 1.10 -0.26
CA LEU A 50 1.00 0.61 -1.61
C LEU A 50 1.89 1.23 -2.68
N GLU A 51 2.26 2.51 -2.54
CA GLU A 51 3.15 3.21 -3.48
C GLU A 51 4.52 2.53 -3.53
N LYS A 52 5.11 2.28 -2.36
CA LYS A 52 6.42 1.67 -2.24
C LYS A 52 6.41 0.22 -2.70
N TYR A 53 5.38 -0.56 -2.36
CA TYR A 53 5.21 -1.92 -2.89
C TYR A 53 5.11 -1.93 -4.41
N LEU A 54 4.28 -1.08 -5.02
CA LEU A 54 4.16 -1.01 -6.49
C LEU A 54 5.47 -0.58 -7.14
N LYS A 55 6.21 0.36 -6.53
CA LYS A 55 7.55 0.74 -7.02
C LYS A 55 8.54 -0.41 -6.95
N CYS A 56 8.56 -1.14 -5.84
CA CYS A 56 9.37 -2.34 -5.68
C CYS A 56 9.03 -3.38 -6.76
N TYR A 57 7.73 -3.67 -6.90
CA TYR A 57 7.18 -4.61 -7.88
C TYR A 57 7.63 -4.30 -9.31
N LEU A 58 7.49 -3.04 -9.74
CA LEU A 58 7.87 -2.56 -11.07
C LEU A 58 9.39 -2.58 -11.26
N ALA A 59 10.15 -2.09 -10.28
CA ALA A 59 11.61 -2.02 -10.35
C ALA A 59 12.26 -3.41 -10.45
N LEU A 60 11.74 -4.40 -9.71
CA LEU A 60 12.19 -5.80 -9.79
C LEU A 60 11.86 -6.46 -11.13
N ARG A 61 10.99 -5.84 -11.95
CA ARG A 61 10.61 -6.30 -13.30
C ARG A 61 11.17 -5.41 -14.41
N ASP A 62 12.18 -4.60 -14.10
CA ASP A 62 12.82 -3.65 -15.02
C ASP A 62 11.83 -2.65 -15.66
N VAL A 63 10.73 -2.36 -14.97
CA VAL A 63 9.75 -1.36 -15.41
C VAL A 63 10.04 -0.05 -14.70
N SER A 64 10.27 1.00 -15.49
CA SER A 64 10.54 2.34 -14.95
C SER A 64 9.38 2.85 -14.08
N VAL A 65 9.71 3.22 -12.85
CA VAL A 65 8.80 3.91 -11.90
C VAL A 65 8.71 5.42 -12.16
N ARG A 66 9.56 5.96 -13.04
CA ARG A 66 9.53 7.38 -13.43
C ARG A 66 8.55 7.60 -14.57
N PHE A 67 7.79 8.69 -14.50
CA PHE A 67 6.87 9.12 -15.56
C PHE A 67 7.33 10.50 -16.03
N ASN A 68 8.07 10.62 -17.13
CA ASN A 68 8.45 11.90 -17.79
C ASN A 68 8.66 13.11 -16.84
N ASN A 69 9.33 12.89 -15.69
CA ASN A 69 9.57 13.85 -14.60
C ASN A 69 8.36 14.47 -13.86
N ARG A 70 7.15 13.88 -13.94
CA ARG A 70 5.94 14.33 -13.20
C ARG A 70 5.14 13.14 -12.66
N ASN A 71 4.53 13.27 -11.47
CA ASN A 71 3.55 12.32 -10.92
C ASN A 71 4.05 10.90 -10.56
N THR A 72 5.28 10.77 -10.05
CA THR A 72 5.85 9.49 -9.57
C THR A 72 5.20 8.90 -8.31
N HIS A 73 4.17 9.56 -7.78
CA HIS A 73 3.53 9.23 -6.50
C HIS A 73 2.04 8.85 -6.65
N SER A 74 1.51 8.84 -7.88
CA SER A 74 0.12 8.44 -8.13
C SER A 74 0.02 6.92 -8.13
N LEU A 75 -0.73 6.35 -7.19
CA LEU A 75 -0.95 4.91 -7.12
C LEU A 75 -1.65 4.39 -8.38
N GLU A 76 -2.64 5.12 -8.88
CA GLU A 76 -3.40 4.74 -10.07
C GLU A 76 -2.50 4.59 -11.30
N LYS A 77 -1.55 5.52 -11.48
CA LYS A 77 -0.58 5.45 -12.58
C LYS A 77 0.39 4.28 -12.41
N LEU A 78 0.85 4.02 -11.18
CA LEU A 78 1.71 2.87 -10.88
C LEU A 78 0.98 1.55 -11.11
N LEU A 79 -0.28 1.46 -10.68
CA LEU A 79 -1.14 0.30 -10.87
C LEU A 79 -1.43 0.03 -12.35
N HIS A 80 -1.82 1.06 -13.09
CA HIS A 80 -2.03 0.96 -14.53
C HIS A 80 -0.76 0.51 -15.25
N ARG A 81 0.41 0.99 -14.81
CA ARG A 81 1.70 0.54 -15.33
C ARG A 81 1.97 -0.93 -15.00
N ALA A 82 1.67 -1.38 -13.78
CA ALA A 82 1.77 -2.80 -13.43
C ALA A 82 0.89 -3.64 -14.36
N HIS A 83 -0.41 -3.33 -14.48
CA HIS A 83 -1.32 -4.05 -15.37
C HIS A 83 -0.90 -4.06 -16.84
N SER A 84 -0.32 -2.97 -17.35
CA SER A 84 0.06 -2.86 -18.76
C SER A 84 1.41 -3.48 -19.11
N LYS A 85 2.23 -3.82 -18.12
CA LYS A 85 3.59 -4.32 -18.31
C LYS A 85 3.81 -5.73 -17.76
N THR A 86 2.85 -6.25 -17.01
CA THR A 86 2.98 -7.52 -16.30
C THR A 86 1.63 -8.24 -16.28
N ASP A 87 1.66 -9.56 -16.38
CA ASP A 87 0.45 -10.40 -16.30
C ASP A 87 0.26 -11.01 -14.90
N GLU A 88 1.17 -10.73 -13.96
CA GLU A 88 1.19 -11.33 -12.61
C GLU A 88 0.27 -10.61 -11.61
N PHE A 89 -0.27 -9.46 -12.00
CA PHE A 89 -1.11 -8.63 -11.15
C PHE A 89 -2.37 -8.23 -11.91
N SER A 90 -3.54 -8.68 -11.42
CA SER A 90 -4.83 -8.51 -12.10
C SER A 90 -5.77 -7.59 -11.31
N ASP A 91 -6.65 -6.88 -12.01
CA ASP A 91 -7.71 -6.06 -11.41
C ASP A 91 -8.91 -6.90 -10.91
N ARG A 92 -8.62 -7.86 -10.03
CA ARG A 92 -9.60 -8.78 -9.44
C ARG A 92 -10.31 -8.14 -8.23
N PRO A 93 -11.48 -8.64 -7.83
CA PRO A 93 -12.07 -8.32 -6.53
C PRO A 93 -11.17 -8.74 -5.36
N LEU A 94 -11.16 -7.94 -4.30
CA LEU A 94 -10.43 -8.20 -3.05
C LEU A 94 -11.23 -9.17 -2.17
N GLY A 95 -11.31 -10.45 -2.55
CA GLY A 95 -12.06 -11.47 -1.79
C GLY A 95 -11.67 -11.58 -0.31
N ALA A 96 -12.62 -11.99 0.53
CA ALA A 96 -12.41 -12.11 1.98
C ALA A 96 -11.24 -13.06 2.32
N PRO A 97 -10.41 -12.73 3.32
CA PRO A 97 -9.30 -13.58 3.71
C PRO A 97 -9.78 -14.86 4.39
N MET A 98 -8.93 -15.89 4.39
CA MET A 98 -9.29 -17.20 4.94
C MET A 98 -9.62 -17.10 6.45
N GLY A 99 -10.81 -17.59 6.80
CA GLY A 99 -11.31 -17.59 8.18
C GLY A 99 -11.76 -16.24 8.70
N PHE A 100 -11.92 -15.23 7.84
CA PHE A 100 -12.66 -14.03 8.19
C PHE A 100 -14.08 -14.40 8.65
N PRO A 101 -14.65 -13.72 9.68
CA PRO A 101 -15.99 -14.05 10.17
C PRO A 101 -17.05 -13.90 9.08
N ILE A 102 -17.72 -15.01 8.74
CA ILE A 102 -18.69 -15.08 7.62
C ILE A 102 -19.83 -14.07 7.76
N ASN A 103 -20.28 -13.81 8.99
CA ASN A 103 -21.34 -12.86 9.29
C ASN A 103 -20.94 -11.40 9.00
N LEU A 104 -19.64 -11.11 8.87
CA LEU A 104 -19.11 -9.77 8.62
C LEU A 104 -18.64 -9.54 7.17
N VAL A 105 -18.62 -10.58 6.33
CA VAL A 105 -18.13 -10.50 4.94
C VAL A 105 -18.92 -9.47 4.13
N ASN A 106 -20.24 -9.48 4.26
CA ASN A 106 -21.12 -8.56 3.55
C ASN A 106 -20.90 -7.10 3.98
N GLU A 107 -20.68 -6.88 5.29
CA GLU A 107 -20.41 -5.54 5.85
C GLU A 107 -19.04 -5.00 5.42
N ALA A 108 -18.05 -5.89 5.27
CA ALA A 108 -16.70 -5.54 4.85
C ALA A 108 -16.59 -5.18 3.35
N LYS A 109 -17.60 -5.52 2.53
CA LYS A 109 -17.66 -5.19 1.09
C LYS A 109 -16.40 -5.57 0.31
N PHE A 110 -15.95 -6.81 0.47
CA PHE A 110 -14.75 -7.35 -0.20
C PHE A 110 -14.83 -7.40 -1.74
N GLU A 111 -16.02 -7.33 -2.33
CA GLU A 111 -16.22 -7.41 -3.79
C GLU A 111 -15.70 -6.19 -4.58
N GLU A 112 -15.12 -5.20 -3.89
CA GLU A 112 -14.44 -4.07 -4.51
C GLU A 112 -13.22 -4.52 -5.33
N LYS A 113 -13.11 -4.02 -6.56
CA LYS A 113 -11.94 -4.26 -7.42
C LYS A 113 -10.70 -3.57 -6.84
N VAL A 114 -9.54 -4.18 -7.06
CA VAL A 114 -8.24 -3.62 -6.70
C VAL A 114 -8.09 -2.17 -7.18
N SER A 115 -8.43 -1.86 -8.43
CA SER A 115 -8.31 -0.52 -9.01
C SER A 115 -9.15 0.53 -8.29
N LEU A 116 -10.38 0.17 -7.91
CA LEU A 116 -11.30 1.04 -7.17
C LEU A 116 -10.78 1.30 -5.75
N PHE A 117 -10.35 0.24 -5.06
CA PHE A 117 -9.76 0.37 -3.73
C PHE A 117 -8.48 1.22 -3.75
N VAL A 118 -7.59 0.97 -4.71
CA VAL A 118 -6.35 1.75 -4.89
C VAL A 118 -6.65 3.21 -5.21
N SER A 119 -7.65 3.50 -6.06
CA SER A 119 -8.06 4.88 -6.34
C SER A 119 -8.57 5.59 -5.08
N ARG A 120 -9.36 4.92 -4.24
CA ARG A 120 -9.79 5.47 -2.94
C ARG A 120 -8.61 5.77 -2.03
N VAL A 121 -7.70 4.81 -1.84
CA VAL A 121 -6.50 5.02 -1.00
C VAL A 121 -5.63 6.15 -1.56
N ASN A 122 -5.48 6.23 -2.89
CA ASN A 122 -4.78 7.32 -3.58
C ASN A 122 -5.40 8.69 -3.30
N ASN A 123 -6.72 8.77 -3.21
CA ASN A 123 -7.44 10.01 -2.91
C ASN A 123 -7.39 10.36 -1.42
N PHE A 124 -7.41 9.36 -0.53
CA PHE A 124 -7.39 9.57 0.92
C PHE A 124 -6.01 9.87 1.49
N GLY A 125 -4.93 9.46 0.81
CA GLY A 125 -3.57 9.75 1.25
C GLY A 125 -2.98 11.05 0.70
N GLN A 126 -3.70 11.82 -0.11
CA GLN A 126 -3.16 13.05 -0.72
C GLN A 126 -2.75 14.07 0.34
N THR A 127 -1.85 14.98 -0.01
CA THR A 127 -1.37 16.03 0.90
C THR A 127 -2.51 16.89 1.47
N GLY A 128 -3.54 17.17 0.67
CA GLY A 128 -4.72 17.91 1.16
C GLY A 128 -5.50 17.18 2.26
N GLN A 129 -5.45 15.84 2.31
CA GLN A 129 -6.08 15.07 3.38
C GLN A 129 -5.34 15.23 4.71
N ARG A 130 -4.01 15.38 4.68
CA ARG A 130 -3.21 15.70 5.89
C ARG A 130 -3.62 17.04 6.48
N TYR A 131 -3.90 18.03 5.63
CA TYR A 131 -4.38 19.34 6.05
C TYR A 131 -5.91 19.38 6.24
N ARG A 132 -6.58 18.22 6.10
CA ARG A 132 -8.03 18.05 6.23
C ARG A 132 -8.84 18.93 5.29
N GLU A 133 -8.28 19.28 4.13
CA GLU A 133 -8.93 20.07 3.08
C GLU A 133 -10.00 19.25 2.39
N THR A 134 -9.73 17.97 2.18
CA THR A 134 -10.60 17.01 1.49
C THR A 134 -11.22 16.00 2.45
N SER A 135 -12.30 15.35 1.99
CA SER A 135 -13.04 14.36 2.77
C SER A 135 -12.51 12.94 2.55
N TYR A 136 -12.64 12.07 3.54
CA TYR A 136 -12.45 10.62 3.34
C TYR A 136 -13.60 9.83 3.95
N LEU A 137 -13.82 8.64 3.40
CA LEU A 137 -14.73 7.62 3.92
C LEU A 137 -13.98 6.30 4.05
N ILE A 138 -13.78 5.87 5.29
CA ILE A 138 -13.30 4.53 5.62
C ILE A 138 -14.50 3.60 5.77
N GLU A 139 -14.46 2.52 5.01
CA GLU A 139 -15.41 1.42 5.12
C GLU A 139 -14.88 0.29 6.01
N PRO A 140 -15.75 -0.57 6.58
CA PRO A 140 -15.37 -1.53 7.60
C PRO A 140 -14.32 -2.53 7.14
N GLY A 141 -14.32 -2.88 5.85
CA GLY A 141 -13.35 -3.80 5.28
C GLY A 141 -12.02 -3.18 4.84
N ASP A 142 -11.84 -1.86 4.90
CA ASP A 142 -10.70 -1.19 4.25
C ASP A 142 -9.34 -1.62 4.83
N VAL A 143 -9.28 -1.91 6.13
CA VAL A 143 -8.07 -2.44 6.76
C VAL A 143 -7.74 -3.83 6.22
N HIS A 144 -8.74 -4.69 6.07
CA HIS A 144 -8.57 -6.06 5.56
C HIS A 144 -8.28 -6.08 4.06
N LYS A 145 -8.88 -5.16 3.29
CA LYS A 145 -8.56 -4.92 1.87
C LYS A 145 -7.11 -4.49 1.69
N LEU A 146 -6.62 -3.61 2.59
CA LEU A 146 -5.21 -3.25 2.65
C LEU A 146 -4.34 -4.48 2.97
N ASP A 147 -4.73 -5.31 3.94
CA ASP A 147 -4.00 -6.52 4.32
C ASP A 147 -3.83 -7.48 3.13
N ILE A 148 -4.92 -7.78 2.41
CA ILE A 148 -4.92 -8.62 1.19
C ILE A 148 -3.96 -8.06 0.14
N LEU A 149 -4.08 -6.77 -0.17
CA LEU A 149 -3.31 -6.15 -1.24
C LEU A 149 -1.83 -6.00 -0.86
N ALA A 150 -1.53 -5.62 0.39
CA ALA A 150 -0.18 -5.54 0.91
C ALA A 150 0.50 -6.90 0.88
N LYS A 151 -0.17 -7.97 1.35
CA LYS A 151 0.37 -9.34 1.28
C LYS A 151 0.65 -9.76 -0.17
N THR A 152 -0.33 -9.55 -1.06
CA THR A 152 -0.22 -9.92 -2.48
C THR A 152 0.99 -9.23 -3.13
N LEU A 153 1.10 -7.90 -2.98
CA LEU A 153 2.21 -7.16 -3.57
C LEU A 153 3.55 -7.52 -2.93
N ARG A 154 3.57 -7.70 -1.60
CA ARG A 154 4.77 -8.11 -0.87
C ARG A 154 5.29 -9.46 -1.37
N ASP A 155 4.41 -10.44 -1.52
CA ASP A 155 4.76 -11.76 -2.06
C ASP A 155 5.32 -11.65 -3.47
N LEU A 156 4.71 -10.82 -4.33
CA LEU A 156 5.19 -10.57 -5.69
C LEU A 156 6.57 -9.89 -5.72
N CYS A 157 6.91 -9.09 -4.71
CA CYS A 157 8.23 -8.47 -4.57
C CYS A 157 9.29 -9.48 -4.06
N LEU A 158 8.88 -10.45 -3.24
CA LEU A 158 9.74 -11.55 -2.81
C LEU A 158 9.95 -12.58 -3.93
N GLN A 159 8.92 -12.86 -4.73
CA GLN A 159 8.95 -13.77 -5.87
C GLN A 159 9.62 -13.19 -7.11
N GLY A 160 9.74 -11.86 -7.19
CA GLY A 160 10.32 -11.16 -8.34
C GLY A 160 11.64 -11.79 -8.78
N LYS A 161 11.63 -12.37 -9.98
CA LYS A 161 12.82 -12.87 -10.68
C LYS A 161 13.64 -11.64 -11.05
N GLY A 162 14.93 -11.67 -10.70
CA GLY A 162 15.83 -10.56 -10.98
C GLY A 162 15.98 -10.28 -12.48
N PHE A 163 16.74 -9.23 -12.73
CA PHE A 163 16.96 -8.55 -14.00
C PHE A 163 17.22 -9.51 -15.18
N VAL A 164 16.27 -9.61 -16.13
CA VAL A 164 16.59 -10.12 -17.47
C VAL A 164 16.98 -8.92 -18.32
N GLY A 165 18.26 -8.58 -18.27
CA GLY A 165 18.81 -7.43 -18.96
C GLY A 165 18.65 -7.50 -20.46
N THR A 166 17.71 -6.74 -21.01
CA THR A 166 17.88 -6.15 -22.34
C THR A 166 17.90 -4.64 -22.22
N SER A 167 19.12 -4.15 -22.01
CA SER A 167 19.58 -2.79 -22.35
C SER A 167 19.14 -1.63 -21.45
N GLY A 168 19.69 -1.62 -20.24
CA GLY A 168 20.40 -0.43 -19.72
C GLY A 168 21.85 -0.41 -20.22
N ARG A 169 22.03 -0.34 -21.56
CA ARG A 169 23.26 -0.57 -22.37
C ARG A 169 23.51 -2.05 -22.74
N LYS A 170 23.51 -2.34 -24.05
CA LYS A 170 24.18 -3.49 -24.71
C LYS A 170 25.29 -4.12 -23.83
N THR A 171 25.38 -5.41 -23.46
CA THR A 171 24.66 -6.63 -23.86
C THR A 171 24.99 -7.70 -22.79
N LEU A 172 24.05 -8.06 -21.92
CA LEU A 172 24.19 -9.19 -20.99
C LEU A 172 23.82 -10.47 -21.76
N HIS A 173 24.80 -11.03 -22.47
CA HIS A 173 24.59 -12.19 -23.33
C HIS A 173 24.35 -13.48 -22.54
N GLN A 174 23.18 -14.05 -22.82
CA GLN A 174 22.94 -15.49 -23.00
C GLN A 174 23.22 -16.40 -21.80
N GLY A 175 22.19 -16.62 -21.00
CA GLY A 175 22.10 -17.74 -20.07
C GLY A 175 20.65 -17.97 -19.65
N LYS A 176 20.23 -19.21 -19.50
CA LYS A 176 19.03 -19.55 -18.72
C LYS A 176 19.42 -19.46 -17.25
N TRP A 177 18.75 -18.62 -16.48
CA TRP A 177 19.10 -18.29 -15.09
C TRP A 177 18.17 -18.96 -14.08
N ARG A 178 18.68 -19.24 -12.86
CA ARG A 178 17.93 -19.77 -11.72
C ARG A 178 18.13 -18.87 -10.49
N PRO A 179 17.16 -18.79 -9.55
CA PRO A 179 17.18 -17.82 -8.44
C PRO A 179 18.28 -18.12 -7.40
N ALA A 180 18.90 -17.08 -6.84
CA ALA A 180 19.83 -17.18 -5.72
C ALA A 180 19.09 -17.26 -4.37
N GLN A 181 19.50 -18.23 -3.54
CA GLN A 181 18.96 -18.54 -2.20
C GLN A 181 19.62 -17.74 -1.07
N GLU A 182 19.81 -16.42 -1.20
CA GLU A 182 20.06 -15.62 0.02
C GLU A 182 18.71 -15.16 0.55
N ALA A 183 18.27 -15.84 1.62
CA ALA A 183 16.97 -15.66 2.24
C ALA A 183 16.91 -14.27 2.90
N ILE A 184 16.45 -13.28 2.15
CA ILE A 184 15.71 -12.17 2.76
C ILE A 184 14.66 -12.85 3.66
N PRO A 185 14.64 -12.56 4.97
CA PRO A 185 13.73 -13.24 5.86
C PRO A 185 12.32 -13.04 5.29
N LEU A 186 11.61 -14.16 5.10
CA LEU A 186 10.22 -14.16 4.62
C LEU A 186 9.36 -13.19 5.44
N GLU A 187 9.76 -12.97 6.69
CA GLU A 187 9.12 -12.11 7.68
C GLU A 187 9.98 -10.86 7.94
N PRO A 188 9.42 -9.64 7.86
CA PRO A 188 10.14 -8.41 8.19
C PRO A 188 10.58 -8.43 9.64
N LYS A 189 11.84 -8.06 9.93
CA LYS A 189 12.31 -7.91 11.32
C LYS A 189 11.47 -6.91 12.11
N THR A 190 10.92 -5.91 11.44
CA THR A 190 10.05 -4.87 12.00
C THR A 190 8.73 -5.42 12.56
N PHE A 191 8.31 -6.60 12.12
CA PHE A 191 7.07 -7.25 12.58
C PHE A 191 7.24 -7.92 13.94
N LYS A 192 8.48 -8.09 14.40
CA LYS A 192 8.77 -8.72 15.70
C LYS A 192 9.33 -7.70 16.69
N GLU A 193 8.94 -7.87 17.93
CA GLU A 193 9.49 -7.21 19.10
C GLU A 193 9.84 -8.30 20.11
N ASN A 194 11.11 -8.35 20.53
CA ASN A 194 11.62 -9.37 21.46
C ASN A 194 11.38 -10.83 21.00
N GLY A 195 11.40 -11.07 19.67
CA GLY A 195 11.19 -12.40 19.09
C GLY A 195 9.72 -12.82 18.93
N THR A 196 8.78 -12.05 19.48
CA THR A 196 7.34 -12.23 19.30
C THR A 196 6.78 -11.25 18.28
N TYR A 197 5.69 -11.61 17.60
CA TYR A 197 5.03 -10.68 16.69
C TYR A 197 4.40 -9.52 17.44
N ARG A 198 4.49 -8.32 16.86
CA ARG A 198 3.80 -7.13 17.35
C ARG A 198 2.29 -7.36 17.35
N ASP A 199 1.66 -7.03 18.46
CA ASP A 199 0.25 -7.29 18.70
C ASP A 199 -0.65 -6.47 17.75
N GLU A 200 -0.18 -5.32 17.29
CA GLU A 200 -0.87 -4.46 16.30
C GLU A 200 -0.91 -5.09 14.91
N LEU A 201 0.07 -5.95 14.62
CA LEU A 201 0.15 -6.68 13.37
C LEU A 201 -0.73 -7.93 13.40
N THR A 202 -0.81 -8.63 14.53
CA THR A 202 -1.57 -9.88 14.67
C THR A 202 -3.06 -9.65 14.97
N TYR A 203 -3.44 -8.50 15.52
CA TYR A 203 -4.82 -8.17 15.92
C TYR A 203 -5.81 -8.19 14.74
N GLY A 204 -6.52 -9.28 14.52
CA GLY A 204 -7.50 -9.38 13.43
C GLY A 204 -6.88 -9.24 12.04
N ASN A 205 -5.63 -9.67 11.85
CA ASN A 205 -4.97 -9.72 10.55
C ASN A 205 -5.09 -11.14 9.98
N TYR A 206 -6.20 -11.39 9.29
CA TYR A 206 -6.52 -12.70 8.74
C TYR A 206 -5.65 -13.10 7.55
N GLU A 207 -4.97 -12.13 6.92
CA GLU A 207 -4.15 -12.38 5.73
C GLU A 207 -2.73 -12.85 6.11
N PHE A 208 -2.10 -12.19 7.07
CA PHE A 208 -0.76 -12.57 7.53
C PHE A 208 -0.79 -13.60 8.68
N PHE A 209 -1.83 -13.59 9.52
CA PHE A 209 -1.92 -14.39 10.74
C PHE A 209 -3.31 -15.04 10.92
N PRO A 210 -3.79 -15.84 9.94
CA PRO A 210 -5.16 -16.39 9.96
C PRO A 210 -5.49 -17.17 11.23
N GLU A 211 -4.59 -18.05 11.69
CA GLU A 211 -4.81 -18.87 12.88
C GLU A 211 -4.95 -18.03 14.16
N MET A 212 -4.08 -17.02 14.33
CA MET A 212 -4.13 -16.13 15.50
C MET A 212 -5.35 -15.22 15.46
N ALA A 213 -5.68 -14.68 14.28
CA ALA A 213 -6.85 -13.83 14.08
C ALA A 213 -8.15 -14.60 14.38
N GLN A 214 -8.28 -15.83 13.88
CA GLN A 214 -9.42 -16.71 14.16
C GLN A 214 -9.52 -17.06 15.64
N LYS A 215 -8.41 -17.45 16.28
CA LYS A 215 -8.37 -17.80 17.70
C LYS A 215 -8.84 -16.66 18.60
N ASN A 216 -8.43 -15.43 18.27
CA ASN A 216 -8.77 -14.25 19.05
C ASN A 216 -10.16 -13.69 18.69
N GLY A 217 -10.69 -14.03 17.50
CA GLY A 217 -11.98 -13.53 17.00
C GLY A 217 -12.02 -12.02 16.76
N HIS A 218 -10.88 -11.33 16.83
CA HIS A 218 -10.80 -9.89 16.68
C HIS A 218 -10.88 -9.51 15.20
N THR A 219 -11.49 -8.36 14.92
CA THR A 219 -11.51 -7.74 13.58
C THR A 219 -11.56 -6.23 13.75
N ILE A 220 -11.01 -5.50 12.77
CA ILE A 220 -11.15 -4.05 12.69
C ILE A 220 -12.28 -3.78 11.71
N MET A 221 -13.47 -3.47 12.23
CA MET A 221 -14.67 -3.13 11.46
C MET A 221 -15.05 -1.69 11.81
N ALA A 222 -14.45 -0.73 11.13
CA ALA A 222 -14.63 0.68 11.43
C ALA A 222 -15.28 1.44 10.27
N HIS A 223 -16.33 2.18 10.60
CA HIS A 223 -16.81 3.27 9.76
C HIS A 223 -16.21 4.58 10.27
N SER A 224 -15.48 5.28 9.42
CA SER A 224 -14.98 6.61 9.74
C SER A 224 -15.18 7.55 8.58
N PHE A 225 -15.67 8.74 8.87
CA PHE A 225 -15.90 9.76 7.88
C PHE A 225 -15.36 11.08 8.39
N GLN A 226 -14.55 11.73 7.55
CA GLN A 226 -14.10 13.08 7.79
C GLN A 226 -14.57 13.95 6.64
N LEU A 227 -15.35 14.98 6.94
CA LEU A 227 -15.64 16.05 5.99
C LEU A 227 -14.39 16.90 5.77
N GLY A 228 -14.10 17.26 4.53
CA GLY A 228 -13.07 18.24 4.18
C GLY A 228 -13.40 19.64 4.69
N ALA A 229 -12.39 20.51 4.77
CA ALA A 229 -12.52 21.87 5.27
C ALA A 229 -13.62 22.64 4.53
N HIS A 230 -13.67 22.51 3.20
CA HIS A 230 -14.66 23.20 2.37
C HIS A 230 -16.11 22.77 2.71
N GLU A 231 -16.35 21.45 2.84
CA GLU A 231 -17.66 20.92 3.20
C GLU A 231 -18.05 21.24 4.65
N ARG A 232 -17.08 21.25 5.58
CA ARG A 232 -17.31 21.69 6.97
C ARG A 232 -17.69 23.18 7.05
N ILE A 233 -17.01 24.02 6.26
CA ILE A 233 -17.29 25.46 6.19
C ILE A 233 -18.72 25.70 5.69
N LYS A 234 -19.12 25.02 4.60
CA LYS A 234 -20.48 25.09 4.04
C LYS A 234 -21.55 24.58 5.01
N HIS A 235 -21.30 23.46 5.69
CA HIS A 235 -22.33 22.77 6.47
C HIS A 235 -22.47 23.25 7.92
N ARG A 236 -21.41 23.79 8.56
CA ARG A 236 -21.42 24.03 10.02
C ARG A 236 -21.28 25.47 10.46
N LEU A 237 -20.54 26.29 9.71
CA LEU A 237 -19.98 27.51 10.30
C LEU A 237 -20.74 28.78 9.89
N ASN A 238 -21.78 28.66 9.04
CA ASN A 238 -22.57 29.79 8.52
C ASN A 238 -21.67 30.97 8.11
N ILE A 239 -20.52 30.65 7.50
CA ILE A 239 -19.49 31.64 7.20
C ILE A 239 -19.90 32.39 5.94
N SER A 240 -19.83 33.72 5.97
CA SER A 240 -20.09 34.54 4.79
C SER A 240 -19.12 34.20 3.66
N GLU A 241 -19.57 34.34 2.41
CA GLU A 241 -18.72 34.16 1.22
C GLU A 241 -17.45 35.03 1.28
N ALA A 242 -17.53 36.23 1.88
CA ALA A 242 -16.38 37.12 2.07
C ALA A 242 -15.26 36.48 2.93
N ASN A 243 -15.62 35.70 3.94
CA ASN A 243 -14.67 34.99 4.78
C ASN A 243 -14.13 33.72 4.09
N ILE A 244 -14.93 33.05 3.26
CA ILE A 244 -14.45 31.95 2.40
C ILE A 244 -13.40 32.48 1.42
N LEU A 245 -13.70 33.59 0.72
CA LEU A 245 -12.78 34.26 -0.19
C LEU A 245 -11.51 34.73 0.54
N LYS A 246 -11.64 35.19 1.79
CA LYS A 246 -10.49 35.55 2.62
C LYS A 246 -9.61 34.34 2.94
N LEU A 247 -10.19 33.18 3.27
CA LEU A 247 -9.44 31.95 3.52
C LEU A 247 -8.73 31.43 2.25
N GLN A 248 -9.38 31.55 1.09
CA GLN A 248 -8.78 31.23 -0.21
C GLN A 248 -7.60 32.17 -0.55
N ASN A 249 -7.79 33.48 -0.36
CA ASN A 249 -6.73 34.46 -0.58
C ASN A 249 -5.52 34.27 0.36
N LEU A 250 -5.75 33.69 1.54
CA LEU A 250 -4.70 33.34 2.49
C LEU A 250 -4.05 31.98 2.20
N GLY A 251 -4.53 31.22 1.20
CA GLY A 251 -4.05 29.87 0.89
C GLY A 251 -4.34 28.85 1.99
N VAL A 252 -5.33 29.11 2.84
CA VAL A 252 -5.74 28.20 3.93
C VAL A 252 -6.63 27.07 3.41
N ILE A 253 -7.35 27.34 2.32
CA ILE A 253 -8.14 26.39 1.55
C ILE A 253 -7.97 26.74 0.07
N ASP A 254 -8.01 25.74 -0.82
CA ASP A 254 -7.95 25.93 -2.28
C ASP A 254 -9.22 26.59 -2.86
#